data_AF-A0A7X7DR97-F1
#
_entry.id   AF-A0A7X7DR97-F1
#
_cell.length_a   1.000
_cell.length_b   1.000
_cell.length_c   1.000
_cell.angle_alpha   90.00
_cell.angle_beta   90.00
_cell.angle_gamma   90.00
#
_symmetry.space_group_name_H-M   'P 1'
#
loop_
_entity.id
_entity.type
_entity.pdbx_description
1 polymer ?
#
loop_
_entity_poly.entity_id
_entity_poly.type
_entity_poly.pdbx_seq_one_letter_code
_entity_poly.pdbx_strand_id
1 'polypeptide(L)'
;MEHVQPSSATRSAVQSFLAEQESKSLLRLLTCGSVDDGKSTLIGRLLYDTKLIFEDQLAALEKDSRKHGTTGDDIDFALLVDGLEAEREQGITIDVAYRFFATPKRKFIVADTPGHEQYTRNMATGASTASLAIILIDARHGVQTQTR
;
A
#
# COMPACT_ATOMS: atom_id res chain seq x y z
N MET A 1 -23.15 40.48 -9.05
CA MET A 1 -22.26 39.36 -8.68
C MET A 1 -20.97 39.54 -9.44
N GLU A 2 -19.95 40.06 -8.76
CA GLU A 2 -18.64 40.34 -9.36
C GLU A 2 -17.88 39.01 -9.51
N HIS A 3 -17.57 38.63 -10.75
CA HIS A 3 -16.69 37.50 -11.02
C HIS A 3 -15.29 37.85 -10.52
N VAL A 4 -14.92 37.35 -9.33
CA VAL A 4 -13.54 37.45 -8.83
C VAL A 4 -12.65 36.59 -9.75
N GLN A 5 -12.00 37.24 -10.71
CA GLN A 5 -10.97 36.61 -11.54
C GLN A 5 -9.72 36.38 -10.68
N PRO A 6 -9.18 35.16 -10.62
CA PRO A 6 -7.98 34.89 -9.83
C PRO A 6 -6.79 35.70 -10.38
N SER A 7 -6.01 36.29 -9.46
CA SER A 7 -4.84 37.11 -9.79
C SER A 7 -3.81 36.36 -10.64
N SER A 8 -3.00 37.09 -11.42
CA SER A 8 -1.95 36.50 -12.26
C SER A 8 -0.94 35.66 -11.45
N ALA A 9 -0.63 36.08 -10.22
CA ALA A 9 0.23 35.35 -9.29
C ALA A 9 -0.39 34.02 -8.86
N THR A 10 -1.70 33.99 -8.59
CA THR A 10 -2.44 32.76 -8.26
C THR A 10 -2.44 31.77 -9.42
N ARG A 11 -2.63 32.24 -10.66
CA ARG A 11 -2.56 31.37 -11.85
C ARG A 11 -1.16 30.77 -12.04
N SER A 12 -0.11 31.57 -11.86
CA SER A 12 1.28 31.11 -11.98
C SER A 12 1.64 30.07 -10.91
N ALA A 13 1.21 30.27 -9.66
CA ALA A 13 1.42 29.32 -8.58
C ALA A 13 0.71 27.97 -8.84
N VAL A 14 -0.54 28.02 -9.33
CA VAL A 14 -1.30 26.81 -9.70
C VAL A 14 -0.62 26.09 -10.87
N GLN A 15 -0.17 26.81 -11.91
CA GLN A 15 0.54 26.21 -13.04
C GLN A 15 1.85 25.54 -12.60
N SER A 16 2.61 26.19 -11.72
CA SER A 16 3.86 25.63 -11.20
C SER A 16 3.59 24.36 -10.38
N PHE A 17 2.57 24.38 -9.53
CA PHE A 17 2.14 23.20 -8.77
C PHE A 17 1.71 22.04 -9.68
N LEU A 18 0.91 22.31 -10.73
CA LEU A 18 0.48 21.29 -11.68
C LEU A 18 1.67 20.69 -12.44
N ALA A 19 2.60 21.52 -12.92
CA ALA A 19 3.81 21.07 -13.61
C ALA A 19 4.71 20.21 -12.69
N GLU A 20 4.84 20.58 -11.42
CA GLU A 20 5.54 19.76 -10.43
C GLU A 20 4.85 18.42 -10.18
N GLN A 21 3.52 18.35 -10.17
CA GLN A 21 2.82 17.07 -10.00
C GLN A 21 2.86 16.19 -11.27
N GLU A 22 2.82 16.78 -12.47
CA GLU A 22 2.89 16.06 -13.74
C GLU A 22 4.28 15.47 -14.00
N SER A 23 5.34 16.21 -13.64
CA SER A 23 6.73 15.78 -13.88
C SER A 23 7.25 14.70 -12.93
N LYS A 24 6.49 14.34 -11.87
CA LYS A 24 6.90 13.26 -10.95
C LYS A 24 6.97 11.92 -11.65
N SER A 25 8.12 11.27 -11.53
CA SER A 25 8.30 9.89 -11.98
C SER A 25 7.41 8.91 -11.21
N LEU A 26 7.09 7.80 -11.85
CA LEU A 26 6.33 6.69 -11.29
C LEU A 26 7.28 5.52 -11.00
N LEU A 27 7.11 4.85 -9.86
CA LEU A 27 7.72 3.54 -9.59
C LEU A 27 6.63 2.51 -9.36
N ARG A 28 6.70 1.38 -10.07
CA ARG A 28 5.91 0.20 -9.75
C ARG A 28 6.80 -0.74 -8.94
N LEU A 29 6.37 -1.08 -7.73
CA LEU A 29 7.09 -2.01 -6.87
C LEU A 29 6.14 -3.08 -6.32
N LEU A 30 6.68 -4.20 -5.89
CA LEU A 30 5.94 -5.20 -5.11
C LEU A 30 6.61 -5.47 -3.76
N THR A 31 5.83 -5.98 -2.82
CA THR A 31 6.35 -6.70 -1.66
C THR A 31 6.16 -8.20 -1.85
N CYS A 32 7.20 -8.99 -1.62
CA CYS A 32 7.15 -10.45 -1.60
C CYS A 32 7.88 -11.01 -0.39
N GLY A 33 7.63 -12.27 -0.06
CA GLY A 33 8.05 -12.91 1.18
C GLY A 33 7.12 -14.03 1.59
N SER A 34 7.48 -14.79 2.63
CA SER A 34 6.66 -15.87 3.19
C SER A 34 5.39 -15.33 3.88
N VAL A 35 4.52 -16.24 4.31
CA VAL A 35 3.41 -15.92 5.22
C VAL A 35 4.00 -15.36 6.52
N ASP A 36 3.31 -14.37 7.11
CA ASP A 36 3.71 -13.70 8.36
C ASP A 36 5.03 -12.89 8.35
N ASP A 37 5.68 -12.71 7.19
CA ASP A 37 6.85 -11.82 7.05
C ASP A 37 6.49 -10.31 7.15
N GLY A 38 5.22 -9.95 7.36
CA GLY A 38 4.77 -8.57 7.60
C GLY A 38 4.59 -7.70 6.34
N LYS A 39 4.40 -8.31 5.16
CA LYS A 39 4.25 -7.62 3.86
C LYS A 39 3.10 -6.61 3.86
N SER A 40 1.89 -7.08 4.13
CA SER A 40 0.67 -6.26 4.14
C SER A 40 0.71 -5.21 5.24
N THR A 41 1.28 -5.55 6.41
CA THR A 41 1.51 -4.61 7.51
C THR A 41 2.44 -3.47 7.10
N LEU A 42 3.55 -3.75 6.41
CA LEU A 42 4.46 -2.73 5.91
C LEU A 42 3.76 -1.80 4.92
N ILE A 43 3.02 -2.35 3.97
CA ILE A 43 2.28 -1.55 2.98
C ILE A 43 1.23 -0.68 3.68
N GLY A 44 0.42 -1.27 4.55
CA GLY A 44 -0.61 -0.53 5.28
C GLY A 44 -0.02 0.61 6.10
N ARG A 45 1.15 0.41 6.73
CA ARG A 45 1.86 1.47 7.43
C ARG A 45 2.36 2.57 6.51
N LEU A 46 2.90 2.25 5.34
CA LEU A 46 3.31 3.26 4.35
C LEU A 46 2.12 4.09 3.85
N LEU A 47 0.96 3.46 3.64
CA LEU A 47 -0.27 4.16 3.24
C LEU A 47 -0.76 5.11 4.34
N TYR A 48 -0.68 4.67 5.59
CA TYR A 48 -0.98 5.50 6.75
C TYR A 48 -0.05 6.72 6.84
N ASP A 49 1.26 6.50 6.79
CA ASP A 49 2.26 7.57 6.96
C ASP A 49 2.22 8.60 5.80
N THR A 50 1.80 8.18 4.61
CA THR A 50 1.65 9.08 3.45
C THR A 50 0.37 9.93 3.48
N LYS A 51 -0.43 9.83 4.56
CA LYS A 51 -1.67 10.61 4.80
C LYS A 51 -2.70 10.50 3.67
N LEU A 52 -2.72 9.38 2.97
CA LEU A 52 -3.70 9.09 1.92
C LEU A 52 -4.98 8.44 2.48
N ILE A 53 -4.98 8.14 3.77
CA ILE A 53 -6.12 7.58 4.47
C ILE A 53 -6.85 8.73 5.16
N PHE A 54 -8.08 8.97 4.72
CA PHE A 54 -8.98 9.93 5.35
C PHE A 54 -9.35 9.46 6.77
N GLU A 55 -9.65 10.40 7.68
CA GLU A 55 -9.90 10.09 9.10
C GLU A 55 -11.06 9.10 9.31
N ASP A 56 -12.06 9.10 8.43
CA ASP A 56 -13.19 8.16 8.43
C ASP A 56 -12.74 6.72 8.12
N GLN A 57 -11.83 6.55 7.15
CA GLN A 57 -11.25 5.25 6.82
C GLN A 57 -10.39 4.73 7.97
N LEU A 58 -9.70 5.63 8.68
CA LEU A 58 -8.92 5.26 9.86
C LEU A 58 -9.81 4.79 11.01
N ALA A 59 -10.91 5.51 11.28
CA ALA A 59 -11.87 5.12 12.32
C ALA A 59 -12.56 3.78 12.01
N ALA A 60 -12.85 3.50 10.73
CA ALA A 60 -13.35 2.20 10.30
C ALA A 60 -12.31 1.09 10.54
N LEU A 61 -11.05 1.35 10.18
CA LEU A 61 -9.95 0.41 10.39
C LEU A 61 -9.72 0.11 11.88
N GLU A 62 -9.77 1.11 12.76
CA GLU A 62 -9.66 0.91 14.22
C GLU A 62 -10.76 0.00 14.75
N LYS A 63 -12.00 0.19 14.27
CA LYS A 63 -13.14 -0.65 14.65
C LYS A 63 -12.99 -2.08 14.15
N ASP A 64 -12.52 -2.26 12.92
CA ASP A 64 -12.33 -3.57 12.32
C ASP A 64 -11.13 -4.30 12.94
N SER A 65 -10.06 -3.57 13.30
CA SER A 65 -8.91 -4.10 14.05
C SER A 65 -9.34 -4.68 15.39
N ARG A 66 -10.27 -4.02 16.11
CA ARG A 66 -10.79 -4.55 17.38
C ARG A 66 -11.65 -5.82 17.23
N LYS A 67 -12.18 -6.09 16.04
CA LYS A 67 -13.06 -7.24 15.77
C LYS A 67 -12.34 -8.41 15.13
N HIS A 68 -11.43 -8.11 14.21
CA HIS A 68 -10.79 -9.07 13.30
C HIS A 68 -9.27 -8.96 13.30
N GLY A 69 -8.70 -8.00 14.03
CA GLY A 69 -7.27 -7.73 14.03
C GLY A 69 -6.46 -8.81 14.74
N THR A 70 -5.25 -8.99 14.27
CA THR A 70 -4.27 -9.96 14.78
C THR A 70 -3.26 -9.32 15.74
N THR A 71 -3.26 -7.98 15.82
CA THR A 71 -2.33 -7.16 16.61
C THR A 71 -2.86 -6.73 17.98
N GLY A 72 -3.98 -7.29 18.45
CA GLY A 72 -4.58 -6.94 19.75
C GLY A 72 -5.26 -5.57 19.73
N ASP A 73 -4.86 -4.67 20.63
CA ASP A 73 -5.45 -3.31 20.75
C ASP A 73 -4.85 -2.32 19.73
N ASP A 74 -3.75 -2.69 19.06
CA ASP A 74 -3.11 -1.87 18.05
C ASP A 74 -3.82 -1.97 16.69
N ILE A 75 -3.74 -0.90 15.90
CA ILE A 75 -4.29 -0.85 14.55
C ILE A 75 -3.63 -1.91 13.67
N ASP A 76 -4.43 -2.82 13.13
CA ASP A 76 -3.97 -3.84 12.20
C ASP A 76 -3.94 -3.26 10.79
N PHE A 77 -2.76 -2.77 10.39
CA PHE A 77 -2.56 -2.15 9.09
C PHE A 77 -2.73 -3.11 7.91
N ALA A 78 -2.67 -4.43 8.12
CA ALA A 78 -2.88 -5.40 7.03
C ALA A 78 -4.32 -5.34 6.48
N LEU A 79 -5.30 -5.03 7.34
CA LEU A 79 -6.72 -4.92 6.98
C LEU A 79 -7.02 -3.80 5.96
N LEU A 80 -6.13 -2.82 5.79
CA LEU A 80 -6.25 -1.80 4.74
C LEU A 80 -6.01 -2.36 3.35
N VAL A 81 -5.22 -3.42 3.28
CA VAL A 81 -4.71 -3.97 2.03
C VAL A 81 -5.54 -5.16 1.59
N ASP A 82 -6.07 -5.94 2.54
CA ASP A 82 -6.95 -7.08 2.31
C ASP A 82 -8.28 -6.67 1.66
N GLY A 83 -8.52 -7.22 0.47
CA GLY A 83 -9.68 -6.89 -0.36
C GLY A 83 -10.80 -7.93 -0.28
N LEU A 84 -10.46 -9.18 0.07
CA LEU A 84 -11.38 -10.30 0.07
C LEU A 84 -11.78 -10.71 1.49
N GLU A 85 -13.04 -11.13 1.67
CA GLU A 85 -13.52 -11.69 2.95
C GLU A 85 -12.74 -12.95 3.34
N ALA A 86 -12.43 -13.80 2.34
CA ALA A 86 -11.61 -15.00 2.54
C ALA A 86 -10.18 -14.70 3.03
N GLU A 87 -9.59 -13.56 2.64
CA GLU A 87 -8.28 -13.14 3.14
C GLU A 87 -8.35 -12.85 4.65
N ARG A 88 -9.41 -12.16 5.07
CA ARG A 88 -9.66 -11.84 6.49
C ARG A 88 -9.96 -13.07 7.33
N GLU A 89 -10.71 -14.02 6.79
CA GLU A 89 -11.01 -15.28 7.48
C GLU A 89 -9.78 -16.17 7.67
N GLN A 90 -8.88 -16.20 6.67
CA GLN A 90 -7.69 -17.04 6.70
C GLN A 90 -6.45 -16.33 7.27
N GLY A 91 -6.50 -15.00 7.41
CA GLY A 91 -5.37 -14.18 7.87
C GLY A 91 -4.19 -14.18 6.88
N ILE A 92 -4.46 -14.39 5.58
CA ILE A 92 -3.43 -14.41 4.54
C ILE A 92 -3.89 -13.61 3.32
N THR A 93 -2.95 -12.98 2.64
CA THR A 93 -3.16 -12.40 1.31
C THR A 93 -3.32 -13.53 0.28
N ILE A 94 -4.35 -13.45 -0.55
CA ILE A 94 -4.70 -14.45 -1.58
C ILE A 94 -4.49 -13.87 -2.98
N ASP A 95 -4.95 -12.64 -3.22
CA ASP A 95 -4.83 -11.97 -4.51
C ASP A 95 -3.88 -10.76 -4.44
N VAL A 96 -3.48 -10.24 -5.61
CA VAL A 96 -2.61 -9.07 -5.67
C VAL A 96 -3.44 -7.79 -5.50
N ALA A 97 -3.18 -7.06 -4.42
CA ALA A 97 -3.79 -5.77 -4.18
C ALA A 97 -2.87 -4.63 -4.62
N TYR A 98 -3.34 -3.78 -5.54
CA TYR A 98 -2.60 -2.60 -5.98
C TYR A 98 -3.03 -1.35 -5.22
N ARG A 99 -2.05 -0.63 -4.67
CA ARG A 99 -2.26 0.63 -3.94
C ARG A 99 -1.39 1.73 -4.53
N PHE A 100 -1.91 2.94 -4.50
CA PHE A 100 -1.25 4.12 -5.05
C PHE A 100 -0.86 5.03 -3.89
N PHE A 101 0.40 5.44 -3.86
CA PHE A 101 0.82 6.49 -2.94
C PHE A 101 1.83 7.43 -3.58
N ALA A 102 2.01 8.60 -2.97
CA ALA A 102 2.96 9.58 -3.45
C ALA A 102 3.72 10.19 -2.28
N THR A 103 4.97 10.53 -2.55
CA THR A 103 5.79 11.38 -1.70
C THR A 103 5.88 12.78 -2.35
N PRO A 104 6.48 13.76 -1.66
CA PRO A 104 6.78 15.04 -2.30
C PRO A 104 7.62 14.89 -3.58
N LYS A 105 8.43 13.83 -3.71
CA LYS A 105 9.40 13.65 -4.81
C LYS A 105 8.95 12.67 -5.91
N ARG A 106 8.13 11.67 -5.60
CA ARG A 106 7.84 10.55 -6.53
C ARG A 106 6.48 9.90 -6.27
N LYS A 107 5.86 9.36 -7.33
CA LYS A 107 4.63 8.55 -7.27
C LYS A 107 4.97 7.06 -7.26
N PHE A 108 4.16 6.27 -6.58
CA PHE A 108 4.36 4.84 -6.39
C PHE A 108 3.06 4.07 -6.64
N ILE A 109 3.22 2.91 -7.27
CA ILE A 109 2.22 1.85 -7.30
C ILE A 109 2.87 0.68 -6.58
N VAL A 110 2.28 0.27 -5.47
CA VAL A 110 2.72 -0.90 -4.71
C VAL A 110 1.73 -2.05 -4.92
N ALA A 111 2.26 -3.21 -5.27
CA ALA A 111 1.54 -4.47 -5.28
C ALA A 111 1.81 -5.22 -3.98
N ASP A 112 0.78 -5.42 -3.17
CA ASP A 112 0.82 -6.42 -2.11
C ASP A 112 0.59 -7.79 -2.74
N THR A 113 1.49 -8.75 -2.48
CA THR A 113 1.43 -10.06 -3.12
C THR A 113 1.38 -11.18 -2.09
N PRO A 114 0.69 -12.29 -2.42
CA PRO A 114 0.54 -13.39 -1.49
C PRO A 114 1.87 -14.09 -1.20
N GLY A 115 2.04 -14.51 0.05
CA GLY A 115 3.23 -15.23 0.52
C GLY A 115 3.06 -16.74 0.67
N HIS A 116 1.84 -17.26 0.50
CA HIS A 116 1.56 -18.69 0.61
C HIS A 116 1.90 -19.42 -0.69
N GLU A 117 2.48 -20.62 -0.60
CA GLU A 117 2.99 -21.37 -1.77
C GLU A 117 1.90 -21.64 -2.82
N GLN A 118 0.67 -21.91 -2.38
CA GLN A 118 -0.48 -22.16 -3.27
C GLN A 118 -0.82 -20.96 -4.17
N TYR A 119 -0.43 -19.74 -3.79
CA TYR A 119 -0.74 -18.50 -4.51
C TYR A 119 0.48 -17.89 -5.21
N THR A 120 1.56 -18.66 -5.38
CA THR A 120 2.78 -18.23 -6.09
C THR A 120 2.49 -17.68 -7.49
N ARG A 121 1.47 -18.20 -8.20
CA ARG A 121 1.07 -17.69 -9.53
C ARG A 121 0.50 -16.27 -9.48
N ASN A 122 -0.22 -15.93 -8.41
CA ASN A 122 -0.76 -14.59 -8.22
C ASN A 122 0.40 -13.62 -7.94
N MET A 123 1.35 -14.01 -7.07
CA MET A 123 2.58 -13.25 -6.85
C MET A 123 3.36 -13.02 -8.16
N ALA A 124 3.53 -14.05 -8.99
CA ALA A 124 4.20 -13.92 -10.29
C ALA A 124 3.50 -12.91 -11.22
N THR A 125 2.17 -12.87 -11.21
CA THR A 125 1.39 -11.85 -11.93
C THR A 125 1.71 -10.45 -11.41
N GLY A 126 1.71 -10.25 -10.09
CA GLY A 126 2.10 -8.97 -9.47
C GLY A 126 3.54 -8.56 -9.84
N ALA A 127 4.47 -9.51 -9.74
CA ALA A 127 5.88 -9.32 -10.06
C ALA A 127 6.12 -8.94 -11.52
N SER A 128 5.34 -9.50 -12.45
CA SER A 128 5.49 -9.26 -13.89
C SER A 128 5.32 -7.79 -14.31
N THR A 129 4.66 -6.98 -13.48
CA THR A 129 4.39 -5.56 -13.76
C THR A 129 5.24 -4.59 -12.94
N ALA A 130 6.10 -5.11 -12.06
CA ALA A 130 6.91 -4.31 -11.15
C ALA A 130 8.32 -4.06 -11.71
N SER A 131 8.89 -2.92 -11.35
CA SER A 131 10.28 -2.56 -11.67
C SER A 131 11.22 -2.73 -10.48
N LEU A 132 10.69 -2.98 -9.28
CA LEU A 132 11.43 -3.17 -8.05
C LEU A 132 10.69 -4.17 -7.15
N ALA A 133 11.41 -5.11 -6.55
CA ALA A 133 10.88 -6.03 -5.55
C ALA A 133 11.45 -5.68 -4.18
N ILE A 134 10.59 -5.64 -3.17
CA ILE A 134 10.96 -5.60 -1.75
C ILE A 134 10.71 -7.00 -1.20
N ILE A 135 11.78 -7.70 -0.84
CA ILE A 135 11.69 -9.02 -0.21
C ILE A 135 11.72 -8.80 1.30
N LEU A 136 10.64 -9.18 1.97
CA LEU A 136 10.56 -9.18 3.42
C LEU A 136 10.93 -10.57 3.93
N ILE A 137 11.67 -10.60 5.04
CA ILE A 137 12.14 -11.82 5.68
C ILE A 137 11.98 -11.61 7.19
N ASP A 138 11.19 -12.46 7.84
CA ASP A 138 11.16 -12.50 9.30
C ASP A 138 12.52 -12.98 9.84
N ALA A 139 13.18 -12.11 10.61
CA ALA A 139 14.48 -12.40 11.22
C ALA A 139 14.47 -13.63 12.15
N ARG A 140 13.30 -14.01 12.70
CA ARG A 140 13.14 -15.20 13.56
C ARG A 140 13.25 -16.49 12.77
N HIS A 141 12.80 -16.49 11.51
CA HIS A 141 12.74 -17.67 10.65
C HIS A 141 13.84 -17.69 9.59
N GLY A 142 14.42 -16.53 9.26
CA GLY A 142 15.44 -16.41 8.22
C GLY A 142 14.88 -16.67 6.82
N VAL A 143 15.77 -17.03 5.88
CA VAL A 143 15.40 -17.30 4.49
C VAL A 143 14.59 -18.59 4.39
N GLN A 144 13.40 -18.49 3.83
CA GLN A 144 12.45 -19.58 3.58
C GLN A 144 12.35 -19.88 2.07
N THR A 145 11.59 -20.89 1.68
CA THR A 145 11.41 -21.29 0.27
C THR A 145 10.95 -20.13 -0.62
N GLN A 146 10.05 -19.29 -0.11
CA GLN A 146 9.47 -18.15 -0.84
C GLN A 146 10.38 -16.94 -0.94
N THR A 147 11.45 -16.89 -0.12
CA THR A 147 12.43 -15.80 -0.06
C THR A 147 13.82 -16.21 -0.56
N ARG A 148 13.95 -17.43 -1.09
CA ARG A 148 15.17 -18.00 -1.69
C ARG A 148 15.18 -17.82 -3.20
#